data_AF-A0A947GDT0-F1
#
_entry.id   AF-A0A947GDT0-F1
#
_cell.length_a   1.000
_cell.length_b   1.000
_cell.length_c   1.000
_cell.angle_alpha   90.00
_cell.angle_beta   90.00
_cell.angle_gamma   90.00
#
_symmetry.space_group_name_H-M   'P 1'
#
loop_
_entity.id
_entity.type
_entity.pdbx_description
1 polymer ?
#
loop_
_entity_poly.entity_id
_entity_poly.type
_entity_poly.pdbx_seq_one_letter_code
_entity_poly.pdbx_strand_id
1 'polypeptide(L)'
;MLQDLDSNSWMVVSVAVVFGAFWLGWIADMILDTAGLGVLLNWLLATLGAFGGIYGFDFALRHHHVPLAYADGFVWVAAAIASATLALLSLLLVRAMIRLL
;
A
#
# COMPACT_ATOMS: atom_id res chain seq x y z
N MET A 1 1.37 16.18 8.31
CA MET A 1 2.22 16.02 7.11
C MET A 1 1.39 15.80 5.85
N LEU A 2 0.56 14.75 5.77
CA LEU A 2 -0.33 14.54 4.61
C LEU A 2 -1.34 15.68 4.37
N GLN A 3 -1.85 16.26 5.45
CA GLN A 3 -2.77 17.40 5.41
C GLN A 3 -2.07 18.74 5.17
N ASP A 4 -0.73 18.75 5.28
CA ASP A 4 0.10 19.94 5.10
C ASP A 4 0.78 19.94 3.71
N LEU A 5 0.60 18.87 2.92
CA LEU A 5 1.05 18.81 1.53
C LEU A 5 0.24 19.79 0.70
N ASP A 6 0.93 20.57 -0.12
CA ASP A 6 0.28 21.33 -1.17
C ASP A 6 -0.37 20.39 -2.18
N SER A 7 -1.38 20.89 -2.89
CA SER A 7 -2.17 20.10 -3.83
C SER A 7 -1.33 19.43 -4.92
N ASN A 8 -0.23 20.07 -5.36
CA ASN A 8 0.68 19.48 -6.33
C ASN A 8 1.48 18.29 -5.75
N SER A 9 2.06 18.43 -4.56
CA SER A 9 2.81 17.32 -3.95
C SER A 9 1.89 16.14 -3.61
N TRP A 10 0.67 16.41 -3.16
CA TRP A 10 -0.31 15.35 -2.93
C TRP A 10 -0.66 14.58 -4.22
N MET A 11 -0.83 15.30 -5.33
CA MET A 11 -1.09 14.70 -6.63
C MET A 11 0.08 13.81 -7.08
N VAL A 12 1.32 14.30 -6.96
CA VAL A 12 2.53 13.54 -7.31
C VAL A 12 2.64 12.26 -6.48
N VAL A 13 2.44 12.34 -5.16
CA VAL A 13 2.46 11.18 -4.26
C VAL A 13 1.36 10.18 -4.63
N SER A 14 0.15 10.68 -4.88
CA SER A 14 -0.98 9.82 -5.25
C SER A 14 -0.72 9.07 -6.56
N VAL A 15 -0.17 9.75 -7.57
CA VAL A 15 0.23 9.13 -8.84
C VAL A 15 1.33 8.09 -8.60
N ALA A 16 2.37 8.42 -7.84
CA ALA A 16 3.45 7.48 -7.53
C ALA A 16 2.95 6.23 -6.81
N VAL A 17 2.04 6.38 -5.84
CA VAL A 17 1.43 5.26 -5.11
C VAL A 17 0.59 4.39 -6.05
N VAL A 18 -0.25 4.99 -6.89
CA VAL A 18 -1.11 4.25 -7.83
C VAL A 18 -0.28 3.48 -8.86
N PHE A 19 0.75 4.11 -9.44
CA PHE A 19 1.65 3.45 -10.38
C PHE A 19 2.49 2.36 -9.69
N GLY A 20 3.05 2.63 -8.51
CA GLY A 20 3.81 1.64 -7.74
C GLY A 20 2.95 0.43 -7.35
N ALA A 21 1.72 0.66 -6.93
CA ALA A 21 0.75 -0.38 -6.62
C ALA A 21 0.38 -1.21 -7.86
N PHE A 22 0.37 -0.62 -9.06
CA PHE A 22 0.12 -1.35 -10.30
C PHE A 22 1.23 -2.37 -10.56
N TRP A 23 2.49 -1.96 -10.43
CA TRP A 23 3.64 -2.86 -10.55
C TRP A 23 3.61 -3.97 -9.51
N LEU A 24 3.29 -3.65 -8.25
CA LEU A 24 3.13 -4.67 -7.19
C LEU A 24 1.98 -5.64 -7.48
N GLY A 25 0.82 -5.13 -7.93
CA GLY A 25 -0.34 -5.94 -8.28
C GLY A 25 -0.06 -6.87 -9.46
N TRP A 26 0.71 -6.40 -10.44
CA TRP A 26 1.13 -7.20 -11.59
C TRP A 26 2.14 -8.29 -11.19
N ILE A 27 3.16 -7.95 -10.40
CA ILE A 27 4.13 -8.93 -9.87
C ILE A 27 3.38 -9.99 -9.04
N ALA A 28 2.44 -9.57 -8.19
CA ALA A 28 1.62 -10.49 -7.42
C ALA A 28 0.78 -11.40 -8.33
N ASP A 29 0.16 -10.89 -9.39
CA ASP A 29 -0.60 -11.71 -10.34
C ASP A 29 0.27 -12.78 -11.02
N MET A 30 1.51 -12.44 -11.39
CA MET A 30 2.47 -13.40 -11.94
C MET A 30 2.83 -14.50 -10.93
N ILE A 31 3.07 -14.13 -9.67
CA ILE A 31 3.41 -15.09 -8.61
C ILE A 31 2.22 -16.01 -8.29
N LEU A 32 0.99 -15.48 -8.40
CA LEU A 32 -0.24 -16.20 -8.06
C LEU A 32 -0.87 -16.97 -9.21
N ASP A 33 -0.23 -16.94 -10.38
CA ASP A 33 -0.61 -17.67 -11.59
C ASP A 33 -2.08 -17.43 -11.98
N THR A 34 -2.55 -16.19 -11.83
CA THR A 34 -3.94 -15.79 -12.09
C THR A 34 -4.20 -15.31 -13.53
N ALA A 35 -3.24 -15.52 -14.43
CA ALA A 35 -3.33 -15.30 -15.88
C ALA A 35 -3.88 -13.91 -16.30
N GLY A 36 -3.56 -12.84 -15.57
CA GLY A 36 -3.92 -11.47 -15.91
C GLY A 36 -5.27 -10.98 -15.36
N LEU A 37 -6.20 -11.89 -15.02
CA LEU A 37 -7.51 -11.51 -14.46
C LEU A 37 -7.43 -11.02 -13.00
N GLY A 38 -6.38 -11.42 -12.28
CA GLY A 38 -6.12 -10.99 -10.90
C GLY A 38 -5.41 -9.64 -10.80
N VAL A 39 -4.80 -9.13 -11.89
CA VAL A 39 -4.00 -7.88 -11.88
C VAL A 39 -4.80 -6.71 -11.36
N LEU A 40 -6.03 -6.53 -11.84
CA LEU A 40 -6.89 -5.40 -11.47
C LEU A 40 -7.30 -5.46 -10.00
N LEU A 41 -7.62 -6.65 -9.49
CA LEU A 41 -7.95 -6.87 -8.09
C LEU A 41 -6.73 -6.66 -7.18
N ASN A 42 -5.59 -7.24 -7.55
CA ASN A 42 -4.33 -7.10 -6.82
C ASN A 42 -3.86 -5.65 -6.81
N TRP A 43 -4.01 -4.94 -7.93
CA TRP A 43 -3.70 -3.51 -8.03
C TRP A 43 -4.60 -2.66 -7.11
N LEU A 44 -5.92 -2.87 -7.15
CA LEU A 44 -6.85 -2.16 -6.26
C LEU A 44 -6.51 -2.43 -4.79
N LEU A 45 -6.25 -3.69 -4.44
CA LEU A 45 -5.92 -4.07 -3.08
C LEU A 45 -4.57 -3.48 -2.62
N ALA A 46 -3.55 -3.51 -3.48
CA ALA A 46 -2.25 -2.91 -3.22
C ALA A 46 -2.36 -1.38 -3.06
N THR A 47 -3.20 -0.74 -3.88
CA THR A 47 -3.45 0.70 -3.80
C THR A 47 -4.13 1.07 -2.49
N LEU A 48 -5.20 0.36 -2.12
CA LEU A 48 -5.90 0.54 -0.85
C LEU A 48 -4.99 0.24 0.35
N GLY A 49 -4.16 -0.80 0.26
CA GLY A 49 -3.16 -1.13 1.27
C GLY A 49 -2.10 -0.05 1.44
N ALA A 50 -1.58 0.50 0.33
CA ALA A 50 -0.59 1.58 0.36
C ALA A 50 -1.16 2.85 1.00
N PHE A 51 -2.33 3.32 0.55
CA PHE A 51 -2.98 4.48 1.16
C PHE A 51 -3.35 4.22 2.61
N GLY A 52 -3.94 3.04 2.91
CA GLY A 52 -4.28 2.64 4.29
C GLY A 52 -3.07 2.62 5.21
N GLY A 53 -1.92 2.17 4.71
CA GLY A 53 -0.64 2.19 5.41
C GLY A 53 -0.14 3.61 5.69
N ILE A 54 -0.16 4.46 4.67
CA ILE A 54 0.24 5.87 4.79
C ILE A 54 -0.64 6.60 5.82
N TYR A 55 -1.97 6.46 5.73
CA TYR A 55 -2.89 7.08 6.68
C TYR A 55 -2.81 6.48 8.08
N GLY A 56 -2.70 5.15 8.19
CA GLY A 56 -2.54 4.47 9.47
C GLY A 56 -1.24 4.84 10.18
N PHE A 57 -0.15 4.97 9.42
CA PHE A 57 1.15 5.40 9.93
C PHE A 57 1.12 6.88 10.37
N ASP A 58 0.53 7.78 9.58
CA ASP A 58 0.32 9.19 9.98
C ASP A 58 -0.53 9.30 11.24
N PHE A 59 -1.61 8.51 11.34
CA PHE A 59 -2.45 8.45 12.55
C PHE A 59 -1.66 7.97 13.77
N ALA A 60 -0.90 6.88 13.64
CA ALA A 60 -0.10 6.31 14.73
C ALA A 60 0.97 7.28 15.22
N LEU A 61 1.69 7.95 14.31
CA LEU A 61 2.72 8.93 14.67
C LEU A 61 2.13 10.11 15.44
N ARG A 62 0.98 10.63 15.02
CA ARG A 62 0.27 11.70 15.72
C ARG A 62 -0.25 11.24 17.09
N HIS A 63 -0.79 10.02 17.16
CA HIS A 63 -1.34 9.46 18.39
C HIS A 63 -0.25 9.21 19.45
N HIS A 64 0.94 8.78 19.04
CA HIS A 64 2.06 8.48 19.94
C HIS A 64 3.03 9.65 20.16
N HIS A 65 2.69 10.87 19.72
CA HIS A 65 3.54 12.07 19.83
C HIS A 65 4.98 11.86 19.34
N VAL A 66 5.17 11.02 18.33
CA VAL A 66 6.50 10.74 17.78
C VAL A 66 6.95 11.98 16.99
N PRO A 67 8.13 12.55 17.29
CA PRO A 67 8.61 13.71 16.55
C PRO A 67 8.82 13.34 15.07
N LEU A 68 8.01 13.96 14.21
CA LEU A 68 7.96 13.74 12.77
C LEU A 68 9.27 14.10 12.05
N ALA A 69 10.21 14.77 12.73
CA ALA A 69 11.55 15.07 12.21
C ALA A 69 12.38 13.82 11.87
N TYR A 70 11.99 12.64 12.37
CA TYR A 70 12.63 11.36 12.06
C TYR A 70 11.90 10.55 10.97
N ALA A 71 10.71 10.99 10.54
CA ALA A 71 9.91 10.31 9.51
C ALA A 71 10.31 10.85 8.12
N ASP A 72 11.52 10.49 7.71
CA ASP A 72 12.09 10.87 6.42
C ASP A 72 11.28 10.26 5.26
N GLY A 73 11.39 10.82 4.04
CA GLY A 73 10.60 10.39 2.88
C GLY A 73 10.68 8.88 2.60
N PHE A 74 11.82 8.27 2.93
CA PHE A 74 12.04 6.83 2.80
C PHE A 74 11.15 5.98 3.72
N VAL A 75 10.87 6.45 4.94
CA VAL A 75 10.02 5.73 5.91
C VAL A 75 8.58 5.66 5.42
N TRP A 76 8.09 6.72 4.80
CA TRP A 76 6.75 6.77 4.20
C TRP A 76 6.62 5.82 3.02
N VAL A 77 7.63 5.75 2.16
CA VAL A 77 7.69 4.78 1.05
C VAL A 77 7.72 3.35 1.60
N ALA A 78 8.52 3.09 2.63
CA ALA A 78 8.58 1.78 3.28
C ALA A 78 7.23 1.39 3.90
N ALA A 79 6.54 2.31 4.58
CA ALA A 79 5.21 2.08 5.13
C ALA A 79 4.19 1.76 4.02
N ALA A 80 4.19 2.52 2.93
CA ALA A 80 3.31 2.29 1.79
C ALA A 80 3.52 0.90 1.16
N ILE A 81 4.77 0.51 0.91
CA ILE A 81 5.13 -0.78 0.34
C ILE A 81 4.77 -1.92 1.29
N ALA A 82 5.11 -1.79 2.58
CA ALA A 82 4.83 -2.81 3.59
C ALA A 82 3.32 -3.06 3.72
N SER A 83 2.51 -2.00 3.78
CA SER A 83 1.06 -2.14 3.89
C SER A 83 0.40 -2.63 2.61
N ALA A 84 0.88 -2.23 1.43
CA ALA A 84 0.45 -2.81 0.15
C ALA A 84 0.73 -4.32 0.09
N THR A 85 1.94 -4.72 0.52
CA THR A 85 2.35 -6.13 0.56
C THR A 85 1.50 -6.93 1.56
N LEU A 86 1.27 -6.38 2.75
CA LEU A 86 0.39 -7.00 3.76
C LEU A 86 -1.04 -7.19 3.25
N ALA A 87 -1.59 -6.20 2.54
CA ALA A 87 -2.91 -6.32 1.92
C ALA A 87 -2.95 -7.50 0.94
N LEU A 88 -1.97 -7.61 0.04
CA LEU A 88 -1.85 -8.74 -0.89
C LEU A 88 -1.66 -10.09 -0.18
N LEU A 89 -0.86 -10.13 0.88
CA LEU A 89 -0.67 -11.34 1.70
C LEU A 89 -1.95 -11.76 2.43
N SER A 90 -2.77 -10.81 2.89
CA SER A 90 -4.06 -11.12 3.50
C SER A 90 -5.02 -11.80 2.52
N LEU A 91 -5.05 -11.35 1.26
CA LEU A 91 -5.82 -12.01 0.20
C LEU A 91 -5.33 -13.44 -0.03
N LEU A 92 -4.01 -13.65 0.01
CA LEU A 92 -3.43 -14.98 -0.11
C LEU A 92 -3.83 -15.90 1.03
N LEU A 93 -3.80 -15.39 2.26
CA LEU A 93 -4.23 -16.12 3.44
C LEU A 93 -5.71 -16.53 3.32
N VAL A 94 -6.57 -15.60 2.91
CA VAL A 94 -8.01 -15.88 2.69
C VAL A 94 -8.20 -16.96 1.63
N ARG A 95 -7.49 -16.89 0.50
CA ARG A 95 -7.56 -17.92 -0.55
C ARG A 95 -7.06 -19.27 -0.05
N ALA A 96 -5.99 -19.30 0.74
CA ALA A 96 -5.48 -20.54 1.34
C ALA A 96 -6.50 -21.18 2.27
N MET A 97 -7.17 -20.38 3.12
CA MET A 97 -8.23 -20.87 4.00
C MET A 97 -9.43 -21.42 3.24
N ILE A 98 -9.88 -20.76 2.17
CA ILE A 98 -11.00 -21.23 1.34
C ILE A 98 -10.69 -22.57 0.69
N ARG A 99 -9.45 -22.79 0.23
CA ARG A 99 -9.04 -24.07 -0.40
C ARG A 99 -8.91 -25.23 0.59
N LEU A 100 -8.78 -24.95 1.88
CA LEU A 100 -8.67 -25.96 2.93
C LEU A 100 -10.03 -26.42 3.48
N LEU A 101 -11.10 -25.68 3.18
CA LEU A 101 -12.50 -25.99 3.51
C LEU A 101 -13.16 -26.79 2.38
#